data_AF-A0A969XCH4-F1
#
_entry.id   AF-A0A969XCH4-F1
#
_cell.length_a   1.000
_cell.length_b   1.000
_cell.length_c   1.000
_cell.angle_alpha   90.00
_cell.angle_beta   90.00
_cell.angle_gamma   90.00
#
_symmetry.space_group_name_H-M   'P 1'
#
loop_
_entity.id
_entity.type
_entity.pdbx_description
1 polymer ?
#
loop_
_entity_poly.entity_id
_entity_poly.type
_entity_poly.pdbx_seq_one_letter_code
_entity_poly.pdbx_strand_id
1 'polypeptide(L)'
;MTPDWQYRPVTAISRAAPLRLTVPAHGLPAGQWPVWLQGTTSSVLNRDKDRQPPWVAAVVDADTLEINALDGTRINAAGGMLAFHAPVDLTGCVPVLRIGTLELTVGSGLQVGQGDIQARLTAEQVAALQPCGWELVITMADGQPIKWLCGEVTINDCKTC
;
A
#
# COMPACT_ATOMS: atom_id res chain seq x y z
N MET A 1 14.72 -1.85 8.99
CA MET A 1 14.16 -0.57 9.50
C MET A 1 12.67 -0.63 9.26
N THR A 2 11.85 -0.57 10.31
CA THR A 2 10.39 -0.45 10.14
C THR A 2 10.10 1.01 9.75
N PRO A 3 9.34 1.29 8.67
CA PRO A 3 9.07 2.66 8.27
C PRO A 3 8.37 3.42 9.41
N ASP A 4 8.82 4.64 9.70
CA ASP A 4 8.22 5.45 10.74
C ASP A 4 6.76 5.78 10.41
N TRP A 5 5.92 5.73 11.45
CA TRP A 5 4.54 6.18 11.35
C TRP A 5 4.47 7.70 11.22
N GLN A 6 3.80 8.17 10.18
CA GLN A 6 3.45 9.57 9.99
C GLN A 6 1.99 9.80 10.35
N TYR A 7 1.71 10.97 10.93
CA TYR A 7 0.37 11.39 11.28
C TYR A 7 0.09 12.76 10.67
N ARG A 8 -1.06 12.89 10.01
CA ARG A 8 -1.52 14.14 9.41
C ARG A 8 -2.97 14.43 9.85
N PRO A 9 -3.29 15.66 10.27
CA PRO A 9 -4.65 15.98 10.70
C PRO A 9 -5.62 15.94 9.51
N VAL A 10 -6.78 15.33 9.73
CA VAL A 10 -7.89 15.38 8.76
C VAL A 10 -8.69 16.65 9.04
N THR A 11 -8.65 17.61 8.13
CA THR A 11 -9.31 18.91 8.29
C THR A 11 -10.74 18.91 7.79
N ALA A 12 -11.09 18.03 6.85
CA ALA A 12 -12.47 17.81 6.42
C ALA A 12 -12.71 16.37 5.96
N ILE A 13 -13.94 15.89 6.19
CA ILE A 13 -14.45 14.62 5.67
C ILE A 13 -15.71 14.95 4.88
N SER A 14 -15.62 14.86 3.56
CA SER A 14 -16.69 15.24 2.65
C SER A 14 -17.66 14.10 2.42
N ARG A 15 -18.96 14.42 2.41
CA ARG A 15 -20.04 13.48 2.11
C ARG A 15 -20.16 13.23 0.61
N ALA A 16 -19.17 12.56 0.04
CA ALA A 16 -19.08 12.20 -1.37
C ALA A 16 -19.07 10.67 -1.55
N ALA A 17 -19.39 10.22 -2.76
CA ALA A 17 -19.19 8.84 -3.20
C ALA A 17 -18.26 8.86 -4.42
N PRO A 18 -17.00 8.44 -4.27
CA PRO A 18 -16.41 7.88 -3.06
C PRO A 18 -16.10 8.89 -1.94
N LEU A 19 -15.87 8.39 -0.72
CA LEU A 19 -15.54 9.23 0.44
C LEU A 19 -14.28 10.06 0.17
N ARG A 20 -14.36 11.37 0.41
CA ARG A 20 -13.21 12.28 0.27
C ARG A 20 -12.75 12.85 1.60
N LEU A 21 -11.44 12.92 1.77
CA LEU A 21 -10.76 13.46 2.93
C LEU A 21 -9.91 14.65 2.49
N THR A 22 -9.95 15.73 3.26
CA THR A 22 -8.98 16.82 3.15
C THR A 22 -7.93 16.65 4.24
N VAL A 23 -6.69 16.44 3.81
CA VAL A 23 -5.51 16.22 4.65
C VAL A 23 -4.40 17.09 4.07
N PRO A 24 -4.27 18.36 4.50
CA PRO A 24 -3.34 19.30 3.91
C PRO A 24 -1.90 18.80 3.98
N ALA A 25 -1.16 18.94 2.88
CA ALA A 25 0.22 18.50 2.73
C ALA A 25 0.45 17.07 3.27
N HIS A 26 -0.40 16.13 2.84
CA HIS A 26 -0.31 14.75 3.34
C HIS A 26 1.01 14.08 2.93
N GLY A 27 1.67 14.51 1.85
CA GLY A 27 3.01 14.05 1.46
C GLY A 27 3.06 12.61 0.92
N LEU A 28 1.89 12.07 0.53
CA LEU A 28 1.80 10.79 -0.17
C LEU A 28 1.96 11.05 -1.67
N PRO A 29 2.72 10.22 -2.38
CA PRO A 29 2.89 10.36 -3.82
C PRO A 29 1.66 9.85 -4.57
N ALA A 30 1.57 10.21 -5.85
CA ALA A 30 0.44 9.82 -6.69
C ALA A 30 0.24 8.28 -6.69
N GLY A 31 -1.03 7.85 -6.71
CA GLY A 31 -1.39 6.44 -6.68
C GLY A 31 -2.26 6.08 -5.47
N GLN A 32 -2.17 4.83 -5.04
CA GLN A 32 -2.97 4.27 -3.94
C GLN A 32 -2.09 3.91 -2.75
N TRP A 33 -2.52 4.32 -1.56
CA TRP A 33 -1.74 4.23 -0.34
C TRP A 33 -2.52 3.59 0.81
N PRO A 34 -1.91 2.66 1.56
CA PRO A 34 -2.50 2.13 2.78
C PRO A 34 -2.50 3.21 3.87
N VAL A 35 -3.68 3.53 4.39
CA VAL A 35 -3.88 4.54 5.43
C VAL A 35 -4.83 4.06 6.51
N TRP A 36 -4.65 4.57 7.73
CA TRP A 36 -5.56 4.37 8.85
C TRP A 36 -6.12 5.71 9.28
N LEU A 37 -7.44 5.75 9.47
CA LEU A 37 -8.09 6.88 10.12
C LEU A 37 -8.25 6.57 11.61
N GLN A 38 -7.94 7.54 12.45
CA GLN A 38 -8.02 7.40 13.91
C GLN A 38 -8.64 8.64 14.54
N GLY A 39 -9.45 8.46 15.57
CA GLY A 39 -9.99 9.58 16.34
C GLY A 39 -10.98 10.47 15.59
N THR A 40 -11.55 10.01 14.47
CA THR A 40 -12.69 10.70 13.84
C THR A 40 -13.94 10.52 14.71
N THR A 41 -14.92 11.42 14.60
CA THR A 41 -16.19 11.29 15.33
C THR A 41 -17.03 10.07 14.92
N SER A 42 -16.70 9.41 13.80
CA SER A 42 -17.43 8.23 13.31
C SER A 42 -16.56 6.97 13.39
N SER A 43 -16.97 6.04 14.26
CA SER A 43 -16.24 4.79 14.47
C SER A 43 -16.13 3.90 13.23
N VAL A 44 -17.01 4.06 12.24
CA VAL A 44 -16.98 3.28 10.99
C VAL A 44 -15.71 3.55 10.16
N LEU A 45 -15.18 4.77 10.27
CA LEU A 45 -13.95 5.18 9.56
C LEU A 45 -12.70 4.74 10.31
N ASN A 46 -12.79 4.70 11.64
CA ASN A 46 -11.64 4.46 12.49
C ASN A 46 -11.13 3.01 12.34
N ARG A 47 -9.83 2.85 12.14
CA ARG A 47 -9.14 1.56 12.06
C ARG A 47 -7.99 1.51 13.06
N ASP A 48 -7.95 0.46 13.86
CA ASP A 48 -6.81 0.17 14.72
C ASP A 48 -5.64 -0.31 13.84
N LYS A 49 -4.55 0.46 13.81
CA LYS A 49 -3.39 0.18 12.95
C LYS A 49 -2.65 -1.12 13.29
N ASP A 50 -2.82 -1.61 14.52
CA ASP A 50 -2.13 -2.81 14.99
C ASP A 50 -2.99 -4.07 14.80
N ARG A 51 -4.29 -3.92 14.50
CA ARG A 51 -5.26 -5.04 14.50
C ARG A 51 -6.18 -5.11 13.29
N GLN A 52 -6.32 -4.03 12.53
CA GLN A 52 -7.26 -3.94 11.42
C GLN A 52 -6.55 -3.53 10.14
N PRO A 53 -6.98 -4.06 8.98
CA PRO A 53 -6.38 -3.71 7.71
C PRO A 53 -6.57 -2.21 7.40
N PRO A 54 -5.63 -1.60 6.66
CA PRO A 54 -5.75 -0.21 6.24
C PRO A 54 -6.89 -0.01 5.24
N TRP A 55 -7.31 1.23 5.10
CA TRP A 55 -7.99 1.69 3.90
C TRP A 55 -6.98 1.89 2.78
N VAL A 56 -7.39 1.64 1.54
CA VAL A 56 -6.63 2.03 0.36
C VAL A 56 -7.15 3.39 -0.11
N ALA A 57 -6.35 4.43 0.09
CA ALA A 57 -6.66 5.79 -0.30
C ALA A 57 -5.96 6.15 -1.62
N ALA A 58 -6.72 6.65 -2.60
CA ALA A 58 -6.18 7.25 -3.80
C ALA A 58 -5.83 8.72 -3.55
N VAL A 59 -4.64 9.13 -3.98
CA VAL A 59 -4.23 10.53 -3.95
C VAL A 59 -4.91 11.28 -5.10
N VAL A 60 -5.72 12.28 -4.77
CA VAL A 60 -6.40 13.15 -5.75
C VAL A 60 -5.52 14.34 -6.08
N ASP A 61 -5.03 15.02 -5.05
CA ASP A 61 -4.10 16.15 -5.11
C ASP A 61 -3.31 16.24 -3.80
N ALA A 62 -2.46 17.25 -3.62
CA ALA A 62 -1.56 17.39 -2.47
C ALA A 62 -2.25 17.50 -1.10
N ASP A 63 -3.54 17.81 -1.09
CA ASP A 63 -4.34 18.04 0.12
C ASP A 63 -5.54 17.11 0.21
N THR A 64 -5.78 16.25 -0.79
CA THR A 64 -7.03 15.50 -0.93
C THR A 64 -6.79 14.04 -1.23
N LEU A 65 -7.45 13.19 -0.45
CA LEU A 65 -7.45 11.74 -0.60
C LEU A 65 -8.87 11.23 -0.82
N GLU A 66 -9.00 10.11 -1.52
CA GLU A 66 -10.27 9.44 -1.79
C GLU A 66 -10.21 7.97 -1.37
N ILE A 67 -11.19 7.49 -0.63
CA ILE A 67 -11.30 6.07 -0.25
C ILE A 67 -12.43 5.44 -1.06
N ASN A 68 -12.07 4.78 -2.17
CA ASN A 68 -13.05 4.19 -3.09
C ASN A 68 -13.89 3.06 -2.47
N ALA A 69 -13.37 2.40 -1.43
CA ALA A 69 -14.08 1.34 -0.73
C ALA A 69 -15.28 1.84 0.10
N LEU A 70 -15.46 3.15 0.25
CA LEU A 70 -16.48 3.75 1.11
C LEU A 70 -17.39 4.72 0.33
N ASP A 71 -18.70 4.49 0.46
CA ASP A 71 -19.72 5.50 0.14
C ASP A 71 -19.85 6.48 1.33
N GLY A 72 -19.33 7.68 1.15
CA GLY A 72 -19.35 8.73 2.16
C GLY A 72 -20.65 9.53 2.23
N THR A 73 -21.63 9.31 1.34
CA THR A 73 -22.86 10.14 1.29
C THR A 73 -23.65 10.14 2.60
N ARG A 74 -23.56 9.04 3.36
CA ARG A 74 -24.23 8.86 4.67
C ARG A 74 -23.29 8.97 5.88
N ILE A 75 -22.00 9.21 5.65
CA ILE A 75 -21.01 9.29 6.73
C ILE A 75 -20.90 10.74 7.18
N ASN A 76 -21.45 11.04 8.35
CA ASN A 76 -21.24 12.33 9.00
C ASN A 76 -20.11 12.17 10.03
N ALA A 77 -18.90 12.60 9.66
CA ALA A 77 -17.71 12.49 10.49
C ALA A 77 -16.90 13.80 10.44
N ALA A 78 -16.16 14.08 11.50
CA ALA A 78 -15.26 15.21 11.59
C ALA A 78 -14.00 14.85 12.38
N GLY A 79 -12.94 15.63 12.15
CA GLY A 79 -11.66 15.52 12.84
C GLY A 79 -10.93 14.20 12.58
N GLY A 80 -10.02 13.88 13.50
CA GLY A 80 -9.19 12.68 13.44
C GLY A 80 -7.83 12.90 12.76
N MET A 81 -7.06 11.83 12.74
CA MET A 81 -5.71 11.77 12.18
C MET A 81 -5.66 10.69 11.10
N LEU A 82 -5.02 11.01 9.99
CA LEU A 82 -4.56 10.07 9.00
C LEU A 82 -3.19 9.54 9.43
N ALA A 83 -3.09 8.24 9.66
CA ALA A 83 -1.86 7.54 9.98
C ALA A 83 -1.42 6.68 8.77
N PHE A 84 -0.15 6.74 8.41
CA PHE A 84 0.43 5.98 7.30
C PHE A 84 1.94 5.82 7.49
N HIS A 85 2.54 4.91 6.73
CA HIS A 85 3.99 4.80 6.68
C HIS A 85 4.57 5.81 5.69
N ALA A 86 5.61 6.54 6.09
CA ALA A 86 6.27 7.48 5.19
C ALA A 86 6.72 6.77 3.89
N PRO A 87 6.47 7.38 2.71
CA PRO A 87 7.01 6.87 1.46
C PRO A 87 8.54 6.82 1.58
N VAL A 88 9.11 5.66 1.30
CA VAL A 88 10.56 5.50 1.21
C VAL A 88 10.97 5.81 -0.22
N ASP A 89 11.93 6.72 -0.40
CA ASP A 89 12.52 6.93 -1.71
C ASP A 89 13.35 5.70 -2.08
N LEU A 90 12.90 5.00 -3.12
CA LEU A 90 13.56 3.82 -3.68
C LEU A 90 14.33 4.15 -4.97
N THR A 91 14.52 5.44 -5.27
CA THR A 91 15.29 5.87 -6.45
C THR A 91 16.71 5.31 -6.40
N GLY A 92 17.12 4.64 -7.46
CA GLY A 92 18.44 3.99 -7.55
C GLY A 92 18.53 2.61 -6.89
N CYS A 93 17.47 2.15 -6.22
CA CYS A 93 17.41 0.79 -5.72
C CYS A 93 17.04 -0.19 -6.85
N VAL A 94 17.64 -1.38 -6.82
CA VAL A 94 17.38 -2.45 -7.79
C VAL A 94 16.76 -3.64 -7.06
N PRO A 95 15.42 -3.76 -7.03
CA PRO A 95 14.76 -4.91 -6.45
C PRO A 95 14.73 -6.10 -7.39
N VAL A 96 14.86 -7.28 -6.79
CA VAL A 96 14.69 -8.59 -7.44
C VAL A 96 13.79 -9.43 -6.55
N LEU A 97 12.68 -9.91 -7.10
CA LEU A 97 11.75 -10.81 -6.42
C LEU A 97 11.95 -12.21 -6.98
N ARG A 98 12.28 -13.16 -6.11
CA ARG A 98 12.38 -14.59 -6.46
C ARG A 98 11.24 -15.35 -5.83
N ILE A 99 10.56 -16.16 -6.62
CA ILE A 99 9.48 -17.04 -6.19
C ILE A 99 9.79 -18.44 -6.69
N GLY A 100 10.34 -19.31 -5.84
CA GLY A 100 10.90 -20.59 -6.27
C GLY A 100 11.98 -20.40 -7.34
N THR A 101 11.72 -20.86 -8.57
CA THR A 101 12.63 -20.70 -9.72
C THR A 101 12.32 -19.46 -10.57
N LEU A 102 11.21 -18.76 -10.30
CA LEU A 102 10.84 -17.54 -11.02
C LEU A 102 11.61 -16.35 -10.44
N GLU A 103 12.19 -15.53 -11.32
CA GLU A 103 12.82 -14.27 -10.97
C GLU A 103 12.12 -13.13 -11.71
N LEU A 104 11.69 -12.10 -10.96
CA LEU A 104 11.12 -10.87 -11.49
C LEU A 104 12.06 -9.70 -11.20
N THR A 105 12.24 -8.84 -12.19
CA THR A 105 13.10 -7.66 -12.14
C THR A 105 12.35 -6.44 -12.67
N VAL A 106 12.91 -5.24 -12.46
CA VAL A 106 12.30 -3.99 -12.93
C VAL A 106 12.15 -4.01 -14.46
N GLY A 107 10.92 -3.84 -14.95
CA GLY A 107 10.58 -3.94 -16.37
C GLY A 107 10.26 -5.36 -16.85
N SER A 108 10.49 -6.38 -16.00
CA SER A 108 10.15 -7.78 -16.26
C SER A 108 9.39 -8.37 -15.07
N GLY A 109 8.15 -7.89 -14.90
CA GLY A 109 7.23 -8.34 -13.84
C GLY A 109 7.36 -7.60 -12.50
N LEU A 110 8.38 -6.76 -12.29
CA LEU A 110 8.39 -5.77 -11.21
C LEU A 110 8.26 -4.34 -11.71
N GLN A 111 7.54 -3.53 -10.93
CA GLN A 111 7.45 -2.08 -11.05
C GLN A 111 7.79 -1.45 -9.70
N VAL A 112 8.61 -0.41 -9.72
CA VAL A 112 9.00 0.33 -8.51
C VAL A 112 8.35 1.71 -8.58
N GLY A 113 7.46 1.97 -7.63
CA GLY A 113 6.89 3.28 -7.39
C GLY A 113 7.62 3.98 -6.25
N GLN A 114 7.10 5.14 -5.85
CA GLN A 114 7.66 5.92 -4.75
C GLN A 114 7.24 5.30 -3.42
N GLY A 115 7.98 4.29 -2.95
CA GLY A 115 7.72 3.60 -1.68
C GLY A 115 6.82 2.36 -1.80
N ASP A 116 6.49 1.93 -3.03
CA ASP A 116 5.84 0.66 -3.33
C ASP A 116 6.61 -0.15 -4.38
N ILE A 117 6.56 -1.47 -4.27
CA ILE A 117 7.08 -2.41 -5.27
C ILE A 117 5.94 -3.34 -5.65
N GLN A 118 5.55 -3.31 -6.91
CA GLN A 118 4.45 -4.11 -7.45
C GLN A 118 5.00 -5.27 -8.27
N ALA A 119 4.58 -6.48 -7.92
CA ALA A 119 4.85 -7.67 -8.70
C ALA A 119 3.62 -8.04 -9.55
N ARG A 120 3.82 -8.22 -10.85
CA ARG A 120 2.81 -8.66 -11.79
C ARG A 120 3.26 -9.95 -12.46
N LEU A 121 2.52 -11.02 -12.19
CA LEU A 121 2.71 -12.33 -12.81
C LEU A 121 1.82 -12.46 -14.05
N THR A 122 2.30 -13.15 -15.09
CA THR A 122 1.50 -13.57 -16.23
C THR A 122 0.63 -14.78 -15.86
N ALA A 123 -0.42 -15.07 -16.65
CA ALA A 123 -1.26 -16.25 -16.43
C ALA A 123 -0.44 -17.55 -16.47
N GLU A 124 0.56 -17.63 -17.34
CA GLU A 124 1.48 -18.77 -17.45
C GLU A 124 2.36 -18.92 -16.21
N GLN A 125 2.91 -17.81 -15.71
CA GLN A 125 3.70 -17.81 -14.46
C GLN A 125 2.84 -18.24 -13.27
N VAL A 126 1.61 -17.73 -13.18
CA VAL A 126 0.66 -18.15 -12.13
C VAL A 126 0.34 -19.64 -12.22
N ALA A 127 0.09 -20.17 -13.41
CA ALA A 127 -0.20 -21.60 -13.61
C ALA A 127 0.99 -22.50 -13.26
N ALA A 128 2.22 -22.00 -13.39
CA ALA A 128 3.44 -22.71 -13.05
C ALA A 128 3.83 -22.60 -11.56
N LEU A 129 3.17 -21.73 -10.78
CA LEU A 129 3.47 -21.61 -9.35
C LEU A 129 3.19 -22.92 -8.63
N GLN A 130 4.08 -23.24 -7.68
CA GLN A 130 3.92 -24.31 -6.70
C GLN A 130 4.08 -23.71 -5.31
N PRO A 131 3.57 -24.34 -4.24
CA PRO A 131 3.88 -23.92 -2.88
C PRO A 131 5.41 -23.90 -2.68
N CYS A 132 5.97 -22.70 -2.52
CA CYS A 132 7.41 -22.49 -2.44
C CYS A 132 7.74 -21.24 -1.61
N GLY A 133 9.02 -21.06 -1.28
CA GLY A 133 9.50 -19.83 -0.67
C GLY A 133 9.63 -18.70 -1.69
N TRP A 134 9.45 -17.47 -1.24
CA TRP A 134 9.78 -16.27 -1.99
C TRP A 134 10.71 -15.35 -1.19
N GLU A 135 11.51 -14.57 -1.90
CA GLU A 135 12.38 -13.54 -1.33
C GLU A 135 12.39 -12.29 -2.19
N LEU A 136 12.34 -11.13 -1.54
CA LEU A 136 12.60 -9.83 -2.14
C LEU A 136 13.98 -9.37 -1.67
N VAL A 137 14.90 -9.26 -2.62
CA VAL A 137 16.22 -8.68 -2.41
C VAL A 137 16.23 -7.29 -3.02
N ILE A 138 16.71 -6.30 -2.28
CA ILE A 138 16.88 -4.94 -2.80
C ILE A 138 18.36 -4.61 -2.73
N THR A 139 18.96 -4.30 -3.88
CA THR A 139 20.29 -3.69 -3.93
C THR A 139 20.12 -2.20 -3.74
N MET A 140 20.68 -1.66 -2.65
CA MET A 140 20.64 -0.24 -2.33
C MET A 140 21.59 0.54 -3.25
N ALA A 141 21.50 1.88 -3.23
CA ALA A 141 22.36 2.74 -4.06
C ALA A 141 23.87 2.59 -3.79
N ASP A 142 24.27 2.05 -2.64
CA ASP A 142 25.65 1.70 -2.29
C ASP A 142 26.13 0.36 -2.88
N GLY A 143 25.27 -0.33 -3.63
CA GLY A 143 25.55 -1.60 -4.28
C GLY A 143 25.40 -2.83 -3.37
N GLN A 144 25.02 -2.68 -2.10
CA GLN A 144 24.85 -3.82 -1.19
C GLN A 144 23.47 -4.48 -1.38
N PRO A 145 23.40 -5.77 -1.70
CA PRO A 145 22.15 -6.51 -1.74
C PRO A 145 21.70 -6.84 -0.31
N ILE A 146 20.47 -6.45 0.03
CA ILE A 146 19.85 -6.77 1.30
C ILE A 146 18.61 -7.62 1.05
N LYS A 147 18.53 -8.79 1.71
CA LYS A 147 17.29 -9.57 1.78
C LYS A 147 16.30 -8.78 2.61
N TRP A 148 15.32 -8.17 1.95
CA TRP A 148 14.39 -7.24 2.58
C TRP A 148 13.18 -7.96 3.15
N LEU A 149 12.56 -8.83 2.35
CA LEU A 149 11.41 -9.64 2.75
C LEU A 149 11.60 -11.08 2.28
N CYS A 150 10.98 -12.02 2.98
CA CYS A 150 10.79 -13.37 2.52
C CYS A 150 9.55 -13.98 3.14
N GLY A 151 9.03 -15.03 2.52
CA GLY A 151 7.88 -15.76 3.03
C GLY A 151 7.59 -17.00 2.20
N GLU A 152 6.40 -17.55 2.40
CA GLU A 152 5.90 -18.69 1.64
C GLU A 152 4.79 -18.23 0.68
N VAL A 153 4.72 -18.86 -0.48
CA VAL A 153 3.62 -18.72 -1.42
C VAL A 153 2.56 -19.75 -1.08
N THR A 154 1.38 -19.27 -0.71
CA THR A 154 0.18 -20.10 -0.56
C THR A 154 -0.71 -19.94 -1.79
N ILE A 155 -1.04 -21.05 -2.44
CA ILE A 155 -1.95 -21.06 -3.59
C ILE A 155 -3.34 -21.44 -3.06
N ASN A 156 -4.20 -20.45 -2.90
CA ASN A 156 -5.60 -20.68 -2.59
C ASN A 156 -6.34 -20.89 -3.91
N ASP A 157 -6.99 -22.03 -4.07
CA ASP A 157 -7.80 -22.33 -5.25
C ASP A 157 -9.12 -21.53 -5.13
N CYS A 158 -9.10 -20.25 -5.54
CA CYS A 158 -10.29 -19.38 -5.57
C CYS A 158 -11.29 -19.78 -6.68
N LYS A 159 -11.39 -21.07 -6.98
CA LYS A 159 -12.35 -21.64 -7.92
C LYS A 159 -13.62 -22.04 -7.19
N THR A 160 -14.44 -21.07 -6.85
CA THR A 160 -15.87 -21.33 -6.62
C THR A 160 -16.66 -20.04 -6.90
N CYS A 161 -17.34 -20.06 -8.04
CA CYS A 161 -18.46 -19.19 -8.35
C CYS A 161 -19.73 -19.74 -7.68
#